data_AF-A0AAV5C052-F1
#
_entry.id   AF-A0AAV5C052-F1
#
_cell.length_a   1.000
_cell.length_b   1.000
_cell.length_c   1.000
_cell.angle_alpha   90.00
_cell.angle_beta   90.00
_cell.angle_gamma   90.00
#
_symmetry.space_group_name_H-M   'P 1'
#
loop_
_entity.id
_entity.type
_entity.pdbx_description
1 polymer ?
#
loop_
_entity_poly.entity_id
_entity_poly.type
_entity_poly.pdbx_seq_one_letter_code
_entity_poly.pdbx_strand_id
1 'polypeptide(L)'
;MLKFLSKVVVEYCPLDPRKAAAVELLAQCNGRKAKDSNPACSVELRRLPSPPAAEEPKTPQLPPPRPRHLPQRRRGVLRRRRRRHRAGHPRADPRPRPAYRD
;
A
#
# COMPACT_ATOMS: atom_id res chain seq x y z
N MET A 1 -30.19 38.83 -5.16
CA MET A 1 -29.43 37.57 -5.32
C MET A 1 -30.36 36.37 -5.58
N LEU A 2 -31.49 36.22 -4.88
CA LEU A 2 -32.37 35.03 -4.97
C LEU A 2 -33.66 35.22 -5.81
N LYS A 3 -33.76 36.31 -6.60
CA LYS A 3 -35.02 36.81 -7.19
C LYS A 3 -35.79 35.81 -8.06
N PHE A 4 -35.09 34.88 -8.72
CA PHE A 4 -35.69 33.91 -9.65
C PHE A 4 -35.53 32.46 -9.20
N LEU A 5 -35.01 32.23 -7.99
CA LEU A 5 -34.72 30.89 -7.49
C LEU A 5 -35.79 30.49 -6.47
N SER A 6 -36.40 29.32 -6.68
CA SER A 6 -37.33 28.74 -5.70
C SER A 6 -36.62 27.99 -4.58
N LYS A 7 -35.43 27.42 -4.87
CA LYS A 7 -34.64 26.65 -3.93
C LYS A 7 -33.14 26.80 -4.18
N VAL A 8 -32.37 26.91 -3.10
CA VAL A 8 -30.91 26.89 -3.08
C VAL A 8 -30.46 25.77 -2.16
N VAL A 9 -29.66 24.84 -2.68
CA VAL A 9 -29.02 23.79 -1.87
C VAL A 9 -27.52 24.04 -1.92
N VAL A 10 -26.93 24.26 -0.75
CA VAL A 10 -25.48 24.37 -0.61
C VAL A 10 -24.95 23.02 -0.19
N GLU A 11 -24.10 22.42 -1.01
CA GLU A 11 -23.52 21.10 -0.72
C GLU A 11 -22.09 21.25 -0.21
N TYR A 12 -21.73 20.45 0.80
CA TYR A 12 -20.36 20.45 1.30
C TYR A 12 -19.88 19.06 1.70
N CYS A 13 -18.61 18.81 1.42
CA CYS A 13 -17.87 17.69 1.97
C CYS A 13 -17.30 18.10 3.35
N PRO A 14 -17.53 17.33 4.43
CA PRO A 14 -17.06 17.67 5.77
C PRO A 14 -15.54 17.73 5.91
N LEU A 15 -14.84 16.96 5.08
CA LEU A 15 -13.38 16.86 5.06
C LEU A 15 -12.75 17.93 4.15
N ASP A 16 -13.55 18.70 3.42
CA ASP A 16 -13.06 19.72 2.52
C ASP A 16 -12.71 21.00 3.30
N PRO A 17 -11.51 21.58 3.13
CA PRO A 17 -11.13 22.83 3.78
C PRO A 17 -12.07 24.00 3.43
N ARG A 18 -12.81 23.93 2.32
CA ARG A 18 -13.77 24.93 1.87
C ARG A 18 -15.12 24.84 2.58
N LYS A 19 -15.30 23.92 3.54
CA LYS A 19 -16.52 23.85 4.38
C LYS A 19 -16.92 25.21 4.95
N ALA A 20 -15.94 26.01 5.40
CA ALA A 20 -16.20 27.34 5.94
C ALA A 20 -16.88 28.25 4.90
N ALA A 21 -16.39 28.25 3.65
CA ALA A 21 -16.97 29.03 2.56
C ALA A 21 -18.39 28.58 2.21
N ALA A 22 -18.68 27.27 2.26
CA ALA A 22 -20.04 26.75 2.05
C ALA A 22 -21.01 27.22 3.14
N VAL A 23 -20.58 27.22 4.41
CA VAL A 23 -21.39 27.74 5.52
C VAL A 23 -21.58 29.25 5.41
N GLU A 24 -20.57 29.98 4.96
CA GLU A 24 -20.66 31.42 4.76
C GLU A 24 -21.61 31.79 3.62
N LEU A 25 -21.58 31.03 2.52
CA LEU A 25 -22.55 31.17 1.43
C LEU A 25 -23.99 30.95 1.93
N LEU A 26 -24.21 29.91 2.74
CA LEU A 26 -25.51 29.64 3.35
C LEU A 26 -26.00 30.81 4.21
N ALA A 27 -25.09 31.40 5.00
CA ALA A 27 -25.40 32.56 5.84
C ALA A 27 -25.76 33.78 4.98
N GLN A 28 -25.04 34.02 3.88
CA GLN A 28 -25.35 35.11 2.94
C GLN A 28 -26.73 34.94 2.29
N CYS A 29 -27.08 33.71 1.88
CA CYS A 29 -28.41 33.39 1.34
C CYS A 29 -29.54 33.58 2.37
N ASN A 30 -29.25 33.38 3.65
CA ASN A 30 -30.22 33.60 4.74
C ASN A 30 -30.26 35.04 5.26
N GLY A 31 -29.33 35.91 4.83
CA GLY A 31 -29.26 37.29 5.26
C GLY A 31 -30.46 38.13 4.81
N ARG A 32 -30.75 39.21 5.54
CA ARG A 32 -31.90 40.11 5.29
C ARG A 32 -31.97 40.54 3.82
N LYS A 33 -30.88 41.11 3.28
CA LYS A 33 -30.79 41.55 1.88
C LYS A 33 -31.16 40.46 0.85
N ALA A 34 -30.82 39.21 1.12
CA ALA A 34 -31.13 38.10 0.23
C ALA A 34 -32.61 37.69 0.34
N LYS A 35 -33.16 37.62 1.56
CA LYS A 35 -34.58 37.32 1.81
C LYS A 35 -35.52 38.45 1.37
N ASP A 36 -35.11 39.70 1.50
CA ASP A 36 -35.86 40.86 0.97
C ASP A 36 -36.03 40.76 -0.56
N SER A 37 -35.08 40.12 -1.25
CA SER A 37 -35.19 39.89 -2.70
C SER A 37 -36.20 38.80 -3.06
N ASN A 38 -36.33 37.77 -2.22
CA ASN A 38 -37.26 36.65 -2.41
C ASN A 38 -37.47 35.89 -1.08
N PRO A 39 -38.53 36.19 -0.32
CA PRO A 39 -38.78 35.55 0.98
C PRO A 39 -39.31 34.11 0.84
N ALA A 40 -39.79 33.73 -0.35
CA ALA A 40 -40.31 32.39 -0.61
C ALA A 40 -39.21 31.37 -1.00
N CYS A 41 -37.97 31.83 -1.22
CA CYS A 41 -36.86 30.96 -1.58
C CYS A 41 -36.47 30.04 -0.41
N SER A 42 -36.47 28.72 -0.64
CA SER A 42 -36.00 27.74 0.34
C SER A 42 -34.49 27.58 0.27
N VAL A 43 -33.80 27.67 1.41
CA VAL A 43 -32.34 27.55 1.47
C VAL A 43 -31.96 26.38 2.38
N GLU A 44 -31.23 25.41 1.85
CA GLU A 44 -30.85 24.17 2.53
C GLU A 44 -29.33 23.94 2.47
N LEU A 45 -28.79 23.29 3.49
CA LEU A 45 -27.41 22.82 3.52
C LEU A 45 -27.42 21.28 3.47
N ARG A 46 -26.75 20.71 2.46
CA ARG A 46 -26.65 19.26 2.28
C ARG A 46 -25.21 18.79 2.48
N ARG A 47 -25.04 17.78 3.31
CA ARG A 47 -23.75 17.11 3.50
C ARG A 47 -23.56 16.09 2.39
N LEU A 48 -22.47 16.22 1.63
CA LEU A 48 -22.05 15.18 0.70
C LEU A 48 -21.41 14.02 1.48
N PRO A 49 -21.60 12.77 1.03
CA PRO A 49 -20.84 11.65 1.57
C PRO A 49 -19.36 11.95 1.36
N SER A 50 -18.55 11.69 2.38
CA SER A 50 -17.09 11.74 2.22
C SER A 50 -16.71 10.83 1.04
N PRO A 51 -15.85 11.27 0.11
CA PRO A 51 -15.32 10.35 -0.88
C PRO A 51 -14.77 9.14 -0.14
N PRO A 52 -14.91 7.91 -0.68
CA PRO A 52 -14.29 6.75 -0.07
C PRO A 52 -12.84 7.14 0.17
N ALA A 53 -12.41 7.05 1.44
CA ALA A 53 -11.05 7.37 1.84
C ALA A 53 -10.16 6.79 0.76
N ALA A 54 -9.40 7.66 0.07
CA ALA A 54 -8.63 7.30 -1.10
C ALA A 54 -8.05 5.92 -0.83
N GLU A 55 -8.49 4.92 -1.61
CA GLU A 55 -7.90 3.59 -1.52
C GLU A 55 -6.40 3.85 -1.49
N GLU A 56 -5.75 3.45 -0.40
CA GLU A 56 -4.33 3.16 -0.43
C GLU A 56 -4.06 2.49 -1.76
N PRO A 57 -3.06 2.92 -2.54
CA PRO A 57 -2.88 2.44 -3.91
C PRO A 57 -3.00 0.92 -3.88
N LYS A 58 -4.13 0.40 -4.39
CA LYS A 58 -4.35 -1.04 -4.47
C LYS A 58 -3.18 -1.52 -5.28
N THR A 59 -2.21 -2.12 -4.60
CA THR A 59 -1.17 -2.91 -5.26
C THR A 59 -1.95 -3.81 -6.21
N PRO A 60 -1.73 -3.74 -7.54
CA PRO A 60 -2.52 -4.50 -8.49
C PRO A 60 -2.58 -5.93 -7.98
N GLN A 61 -3.80 -6.40 -7.68
CA GLN A 61 -3.98 -7.71 -7.08
C GLN A 61 -3.54 -8.73 -8.13
N LEU A 62 -2.28 -9.14 -8.04
CA LEU A 62 -1.68 -10.12 -8.93
C LEU A 62 -2.52 -11.41 -8.81
N PRO A 63 -2.91 -12.04 -9.92
CA PRO A 63 -3.63 -13.30 -9.87
C PRO A 63 -2.81 -14.32 -9.06
N PRO A 64 -3.46 -15.22 -8.31
CA PRO A 64 -2.76 -16.22 -7.52
C PRO A 64 -1.77 -16.97 -8.43
N PRO A 65 -0.53 -17.21 -7.97
CA PRO A 65 0.48 -17.84 -8.79
C PRO A 65 -0.04 -19.22 -9.19
N ARG A 66 -0.27 -19.43 -10.48
CA ARG A 66 -0.58 -20.75 -11.02
C ARG A 66 0.55 -21.70 -10.60
N PRO A 67 0.26 -22.89 -10.08
CA PRO A 67 1.30 -23.84 -9.75
C PRO A 67 2.13 -24.12 -11.01
N ARG A 68 3.37 -23.63 -11.03
CA ARG A 68 4.34 -24.01 -12.06
C ARG A 68 4.66 -25.48 -11.82
N HIS A 69 4.16 -26.35 -12.70
CA HIS A 69 4.60 -27.74 -12.72
C HIS A 69 6.11 -27.76 -12.92
N LEU A 70 6.83 -28.10 -11.85
CA LEU A 70 8.27 -28.26 -11.91
C LEU A 70 8.55 -29.46 -12.85
N PRO A 71 9.36 -29.30 -13.92
CA PRO A 71 9.69 -30.43 -14.77
C PRO A 71 10.42 -31.47 -13.92
N GLN A 72 9.86 -32.68 -13.86
CA GLN A 72 10.44 -33.77 -13.09
C GLN A 72 11.87 -34.02 -13.56
N ARG A 73 12.84 -33.69 -12.71
CA ARG A 73 14.24 -34.07 -12.91
C ARG A 73 14.30 -35.61 -12.94
N ARG A 74 14.55 -36.18 -14.11
CA ARG A 74 14.93 -37.60 -14.25
C ARG A 74 16.13 -37.86 -13.33
N ARG A 75 15.94 -38.70 -12.32
CA ARG A 75 17.00 -39.18 -11.42
C ARG A 75 18.00 -39.99 -12.25
N GLY A 76 19.09 -39.36 -12.65
CA GLY A 76 20.25 -40.05 -13.22
C GLY A 76 20.88 -40.95 -12.16
N VAL A 77 21.01 -42.24 -12.47
CA VAL A 77 21.64 -43.23 -11.59
C VAL A 77 23.15 -42.95 -11.55
N LEU A 78 23.63 -42.40 -10.43
CA LEU A 78 25.07 -42.20 -10.21
C LEU A 78 25.76 -43.56 -10.08
N ARG A 79 26.38 -44.05 -11.16
CA ARG A 79 27.28 -45.21 -11.07
C ARG A 79 28.51 -44.81 -10.27
N ARG A 80 28.57 -45.23 -9.01
CA ARG A 80 29.73 -45.06 -8.13
C ARG A 80 30.95 -45.77 -8.74
N ARG A 81 31.83 -45.02 -9.41
CA ARG A 81 33.18 -45.50 -9.74
C ARG A 81 33.97 -45.62 -8.43
N ARG A 82 34.15 -46.85 -7.94
CA ARG A 82 35.06 -47.15 -6.84
C ARG A 82 36.49 -46.78 -7.26
N ARG A 83 37.01 -45.66 -6.75
CA ARG A 83 38.45 -45.36 -6.81
C ARG A 83 39.16 -46.33 -5.86
N ARG A 84 39.92 -47.27 -6.42
CA ARG A 84 40.87 -48.09 -5.66
C ARG A 84 41.98 -47.16 -5.16
N HIS A 85 42.03 -46.89 -3.86
CA HIS A 85 43.18 -46.23 -3.24
C HIS A 85 44.35 -47.22 -3.22
N ARG A 86 45.41 -46.91 -3.96
CA ARG A 86 46.69 -47.61 -3.92
C ARG A 86 47.44 -47.06 -2.69
N ALA A 87 47.74 -47.94 -1.74
CA ALA A 87 48.46 -47.62 -0.51
C ALA A 87 49.86 -47.06 -0.82
N GLY A 88 50.13 -45.85 -0.32
CA GLY A 88 51.48 -45.28 -0.26
C GLY A 88 52.11 -45.62 1.09
N HIS A 89 53.28 -46.24 1.07
CA HIS A 89 54.12 -46.58 2.21
C HIS A 89 54.50 -45.34 3.06
N PRO A 90 54.75 -45.51 4.37
CA PRO A 90 55.24 -44.43 5.23
C PRO A 90 56.76 -44.23 5.01
N ARG A 91 57.21 -42.98 4.94
CA ARG A 91 58.62 -42.63 5.15
C ARG A 91 58.75 -41.85 6.45
N ALA A 92 59.62 -42.37 7.30
CA ALA A 92 59.96 -41.93 8.64
C ALA A 92 60.50 -40.49 8.66
N ASP A 93 60.15 -39.77 9.73
CA ASP A 93 60.85 -38.57 10.17
C ASP A 93 61.43 -38.87 11.57
N PRO A 94 62.76 -38.96 11.73
CA PRO A 94 63.36 -38.95 13.04
C PRO A 94 64.15 -37.65 13.21
N ARG A 95 63.53 -36.64 13.82
CA ARG A 95 64.28 -35.58 14.51
C ARG A 95 64.14 -35.75 16.02
N PRO A 96 65.21 -36.11 16.73
CA PRO A 96 65.20 -36.05 18.19
C PRO A 96 65.35 -34.58 18.65
N ARG A 97 64.40 -34.12 19.47
CA ARG A 97 64.65 -33.13 20.56
C ARG A 97 65.22 -33.93 21.75
N PRO A 98 66.16 -33.41 22.56
CA PRO A 98 65.90 -32.38 23.59
C PRO A 98 67.16 -31.47 23.83
N ALA A 99 67.37 -30.61 24.82
CA ALA A 99 66.80 -30.25 26.13
C ALA A 99 67.17 -28.76 26.39
N TYR A 100 66.27 -27.88 26.84
CA TYR A 100 66.01 -27.45 28.24
C TYR A 100 67.16 -26.71 28.98
N ARG A 101 66.84 -25.46 29.40
CA ARG A 101 67.41 -24.59 30.47
C ARG A 101 68.91 -24.28 30.42
N ASP A 102 69.40 -23.11 30.80
CA ASP A 102 68.92 -22.00 31.64
C ASP A 102 69.31 -20.66 30.98
#